data_AF-A0A915LGF2-F1
#
_entry.id   AF-A0A915LGF2-F1
#
_cell.length_a   1.000
_cell.length_b   1.000
_cell.length_c   1.000
_cell.angle_alpha   90.00
_cell.angle_beta   90.00
_cell.angle_gamma   90.00
#
_symmetry.space_group_name_H-M   'P 1'
#
loop_
_entity.id
_entity.type
_entity.pdbx_description
1 polymer ?
#
loop_
_entity_poly.entity_id
_entity_poly.type
_entity_poly.pdbx_seq_one_letter_code
_entity_poly.pdbx_strand_id
1 'polypeptide(L)'
;MNHFCCCSSCKPRYKRVVDHIYPRMPPYDVPVSGNMQKLTFYSIFHPEKLNRIGIYLVQRLSRDLGRQKVADVKVAVDAIDQLLKSCHGSPSINQFIESFLLMVQRLLETNDPQMEKLATDLFVRFSGIEEDSPSYHRQYDFFISKFSSMCHANRGDYVRSQRFNGLRGLRG
;
A
#
# COMPACT_ATOMS: atom_id res chain seq x y z
N MET A 1 -40.02 19.68 9.10
CA MET A 1 -38.91 20.28 8.33
C MET A 1 -37.62 19.61 8.78
N ASN A 2 -37.21 18.52 8.12
CA ASN A 2 -35.99 17.79 8.49
C ASN A 2 -34.86 18.18 7.53
N HIS A 3 -33.98 19.06 8.02
CA HIS A 3 -32.70 19.38 7.40
C HIS A 3 -31.79 18.14 7.46
N PHE A 4 -31.76 17.33 6.41
CA PHE A 4 -30.73 16.32 6.23
C PHE A 4 -29.42 17.01 5.85
N CYS A 5 -28.49 17.00 6.80
CA CYS A 5 -27.19 17.63 6.75
C CYS A 5 -26.32 17.01 5.64
N CYS A 6 -25.92 17.88 4.70
CA CYS A 6 -25.11 17.61 3.54
C CYS A 6 -23.64 17.31 3.93
N CYS A 7 -23.32 16.08 4.33
CA CYS A 7 -21.97 15.69 4.78
C CYS A 7 -21.02 15.18 3.67
N SER A 8 -21.25 15.58 2.41
CA SER A 8 -20.34 15.27 1.28
C SER A 8 -19.35 16.40 0.96
N SER A 9 -19.60 17.62 1.46
CA SER A 9 -18.85 18.83 1.09
C SER A 9 -17.63 19.13 1.98
N CYS A 10 -17.47 18.45 3.13
CA CYS A 10 -16.34 18.68 4.04
C CYS A 10 -15.12 17.79 3.77
N LYS A 11 -15.20 16.87 2.79
CA LYS A 11 -14.10 15.94 2.50
C LYS A 11 -13.08 16.58 1.53
N PRO A 12 -11.80 16.69 1.92
CA PRO A 12 -10.75 17.24 1.06
C PRO A 12 -10.73 16.59 -0.32
N ARG A 13 -10.49 17.39 -1.37
CA ARG A 13 -10.57 16.94 -2.78
C ARG A 13 -9.72 15.69 -3.05
N TYR A 14 -8.51 15.62 -2.49
CA TYR A 14 -7.62 14.47 -2.67
C TYR A 14 -8.20 13.16 -2.10
N LYS A 15 -8.87 13.21 -0.94
CA LYS A 15 -9.53 12.03 -0.36
C LYS A 15 -10.68 11.56 -1.24
N ARG A 16 -11.43 12.50 -1.82
CA ARG A 16 -12.50 12.15 -2.78
C ARG A 16 -11.91 11.45 -3.99
N VAL A 17 -10.83 11.96 -4.60
CA VAL A 17 -10.18 11.30 -5.77
C VAL A 17 -9.77 9.87 -5.42
N VAL A 18 -9.15 9.65 -4.26
CA VAL A 18 -8.80 8.32 -3.78
C VAL A 18 -10.04 7.43 -3.61
N ASP A 19 -11.13 7.94 -3.03
CA ASP A 19 -12.34 7.12 -2.84
C ASP A 19 -13.02 6.68 -4.15
N HIS A 20 -12.71 7.32 -5.29
CA HIS A 20 -13.26 6.92 -6.60
C HIS A 20 -12.55 5.71 -7.21
N ILE A 21 -11.36 5.33 -6.71
CA ILE A 21 -10.67 4.12 -7.20
C ILE A 21 -11.29 2.83 -6.63
N TYR A 22 -12.06 2.93 -5.55
CA TYR A 22 -12.73 1.79 -4.92
C TYR A 22 -14.07 1.52 -5.62
N PRO A 23 -14.33 0.27 -6.06
CA PRO A 23 -15.59 -0.08 -6.68
C PRO A 23 -16.73 0.12 -5.68
N ARG A 24 -17.78 0.86 -6.09
CA ARG A 24 -18.91 1.18 -5.22
C ARG A 24 -20.02 0.12 -5.27
N MET A 25 -20.15 -0.61 -6.37
CA MET A 25 -21.11 -1.72 -6.51
C MET A 25 -20.56 -2.78 -7.48
N PRO A 26 -21.00 -4.05 -7.35
CA PRO A 26 -20.81 -5.06 -8.40
C PRO A 26 -21.55 -4.65 -9.69
N PRO A 27 -21.07 -5.05 -10.89
CA PRO A 27 -19.93 -5.92 -11.14
C PRO A 27 -18.60 -5.15 -11.14
N TYR A 28 -17.53 -5.85 -10.79
CA TYR A 28 -16.15 -5.33 -10.68
C TYR A 28 -15.52 -4.92 -12.03
N ASP A 29 -16.29 -4.87 -13.12
CA ASP A 29 -15.85 -4.65 -14.50
C ASP A 29 -15.80 -3.18 -14.94
N VAL A 30 -16.06 -2.21 -14.04
CA VAL A 30 -15.69 -0.82 -14.34
C VAL A 30 -14.17 -0.76 -14.31
N PRO A 31 -13.49 -0.33 -15.39
CA PRO A 31 -12.03 -0.31 -15.41
C PRO A 31 -11.54 0.61 -14.30
N VAL A 32 -11.08 0.00 -13.20
CA VAL A 32 -10.37 0.68 -12.10
C VAL A 32 -9.23 1.52 -12.68
N SER A 33 -8.70 1.11 -13.84
CA SER A 33 -7.70 1.81 -14.64
C SER A 33 -8.05 3.27 -14.95
N GLY A 34 -9.30 3.63 -15.25
CA GLY A 34 -9.65 5.01 -15.61
C GLY A 34 -9.61 5.97 -14.41
N ASN A 35 -10.12 5.53 -13.26
CA ASN A 35 -10.06 6.32 -12.03
C ASN A 35 -8.64 6.32 -11.43
N MET A 36 -7.91 5.22 -11.62
CA MET A 36 -6.52 5.13 -11.19
C MET A 36 -5.61 6.04 -12.01
N GLN A 37 -5.75 6.10 -13.33
CA GLN A 37 -5.04 7.06 -14.18
C GLN A 37 -5.29 8.50 -13.73
N LYS A 38 -6.54 8.86 -13.42
CA LYS A 38 -6.87 10.18 -12.88
C LYS A 38 -6.16 10.46 -11.56
N LEU A 39 -6.06 9.48 -10.66
CA LEU A 39 -5.32 9.60 -9.41
C LEU A 39 -3.81 9.79 -9.68
N THR A 40 -3.23 9.02 -10.61
CA THR A 40 -1.84 9.15 -11.00
C THR A 40 -1.53 10.53 -11.57
N PHE A 41 -2.29 10.99 -12.57
CA PHE A 41 -2.14 12.34 -13.12
C PHE A 41 -2.26 13.41 -12.04
N TYR A 42 -3.29 13.32 -11.20
CA TYR A 42 -3.48 14.28 -10.11
C TYR A 42 -2.30 14.32 -9.13
N SER A 43 -1.66 13.18 -8.89
CA SER A 43 -0.50 13.08 -7.99
C SER A 43 0.79 13.62 -8.63
N ILE A 44 0.97 13.42 -9.94
CA ILE A 44 2.11 13.97 -10.70
C ILE A 44 2.03 15.50 -10.75
N PHE A 45 0.85 16.07 -11.02
CA PHE A 45 0.67 17.53 -11.08
C PHE A 45 0.69 18.22 -9.72
N HIS A 46 0.53 17.47 -8.62
CA HIS A 46 0.49 18.00 -7.26
C HIS A 46 1.38 17.17 -6.31
N PRO A 47 2.71 17.29 -6.39
CA PRO A 47 3.64 16.52 -5.57
C PRO A 47 3.42 16.70 -4.07
N GLU A 48 2.97 17.88 -3.63
CA GLU A 48 2.63 18.18 -2.23
C GLU A 48 1.45 17.34 -1.70
N LYS A 49 0.59 16.86 -2.60
CA LYS A 49 -0.56 16.01 -2.27
C LYS A 49 -0.21 14.53 -2.32
N LEU A 50 0.85 14.13 -3.02
CA LEU A 50 1.28 12.73 -3.12
C LEU A 50 1.49 12.12 -1.73
N ASN A 51 2.21 12.81 -0.84
CA ASN A 51 2.42 12.35 0.53
C ASN A 51 1.07 12.19 1.29
N ARG A 52 0.18 13.18 1.18
CA ARG A 52 -1.16 13.12 1.82
C ARG A 52 -2.03 11.98 1.28
N ILE A 53 -1.89 11.66 -0.01
CA ILE A 53 -2.56 10.54 -0.66
C ILE A 53 -2.01 9.22 -0.12
N GLY A 54 -0.68 9.07 -0.03
CA GLY A 54 -0.02 7.91 0.56
C GLY A 54 -0.50 7.63 1.98
N ILE A 55 -0.42 8.62 2.87
CA ILE A 55 -0.89 8.50 4.26
C ILE A 55 -2.37 8.06 4.32
N TYR A 56 -3.23 8.66 3.49
CA TYR A 56 -4.66 8.34 3.49
C TYR A 56 -4.94 6.93 2.95
N LEU A 57 -4.20 6.47 1.93
CA LEU A 57 -4.30 5.10 1.42
C LEU A 57 -3.89 4.08 2.48
N VAL A 58 -2.79 4.31 3.21
CA VAL A 58 -2.35 3.43 4.31
C VAL A 58 -3.37 3.39 5.45
N GLN A 59 -3.92 4.54 5.84
CA GLN A 59 -4.98 4.60 6.86
C GLN A 59 -6.20 3.79 6.46
N ARG A 60 -6.62 3.90 5.19
CA ARG A 60 -7.76 3.18 4.66
C ARG A 60 -7.47 1.67 4.57
N LEU A 61 -6.31 1.28 4.05
CA LEU A 61 -5.84 -0.10 4.02
C LEU A 61 -5.83 -0.73 5.41
N SER A 62 -5.33 -0.02 6.43
CA SER A 62 -5.31 -0.51 7.81
C SER A 62 -6.72 -0.79 8.35
N ARG A 63 -7.69 0.08 8.02
CA ARG A 63 -9.10 -0.13 8.39
C ARG A 63 -9.71 -1.32 7.64
N ASP A 64 -9.38 -1.47 6.37
CA ASP A 64 -9.94 -2.52 5.51
C ASP A 64 -9.32 -3.90 5.84
N LEU A 65 -8.06 -3.95 6.28
CA LEU A 65 -7.41 -5.12 6.90
C LEU A 65 -8.14 -5.54 8.19
N GLY A 66 -8.44 -4.59 9.09
CA GLY A 66 -9.19 -4.87 10.32
C GLY A 66 -10.63 -5.36 10.07
N ARG A 67 -11.19 -5.07 8.88
CA ARG A 67 -12.51 -5.53 8.44
C ARG A 67 -12.45 -6.77 7.53
N GLN A 68 -11.27 -7.32 7.30
CA GLN A 68 -11.04 -8.47 6.42
C GLN A 68 -11.57 -8.25 4.98
N LYS A 69 -11.58 -7.01 4.50
CA LYS A 69 -12.01 -6.65 3.15
C LYS A 69 -10.87 -6.79 2.15
N VAL A 70 -10.47 -8.02 1.86
CA VAL A 70 -9.32 -8.36 1.01
C VAL A 70 -9.36 -7.65 -0.36
N ALA A 71 -10.54 -7.52 -0.99
CA ALA A 71 -10.67 -6.83 -2.27
C ALA A 71 -10.31 -5.33 -2.19
N ASP A 72 -10.81 -4.63 -1.15
CA ASP A 72 -10.49 -3.21 -0.92
C ASP A 72 -9.02 -3.02 -0.56
N VAL A 73 -8.42 -3.95 0.20
CA VAL A 73 -6.99 -3.95 0.52
C VAL A 73 -6.16 -4.05 -0.76
N LYS A 74 -6.50 -4.97 -1.67
CA LYS A 74 -5.81 -5.10 -2.97
C LYS A 74 -5.89 -3.82 -3.79
N VAL A 75 -7.05 -3.18 -3.86
CA VAL A 75 -7.20 -1.88 -4.56
C VAL A 75 -6.27 -0.82 -3.97
N ALA A 76 -6.16 -0.74 -2.64
CA ALA A 76 -5.26 0.21 -1.99
C ALA A 76 -3.79 -0.09 -2.29
N VAL A 77 -3.41 -1.37 -2.26
CA VAL A 77 -2.06 -1.85 -2.58
C VAL A 77 -1.69 -1.52 -4.01
N ASP A 78 -2.55 -1.86 -4.97
CA ASP A 78 -2.33 -1.61 -6.39
C ASP A 78 -2.19 -0.10 -6.67
N ALA A 79 -2.99 0.71 -5.98
CA ALA A 79 -2.92 2.16 -6.08
C ALA A 79 -1.58 2.72 -5.57
N ILE A 80 -1.10 2.26 -4.42
CA ILE A 80 0.20 2.70 -3.87
C ILE A 80 1.34 2.22 -4.79
N ASP A 81 1.34 0.95 -5.23
CA ASP A 81 2.37 0.38 -6.12
C ASP A 81 2.44 1.15 -7.45
N GLN A 82 1.29 1.45 -8.06
CA GLN A 82 1.25 2.22 -9.30
C GLN A 82 1.66 3.69 -9.11
N LEU A 83 1.30 4.33 -7.99
CA LEU A 83 1.76 5.69 -7.68
C LEU A 83 3.27 5.74 -7.47
N LEU A 84 3.84 4.76 -6.76
CA LEU A 84 5.28 4.64 -6.57
C LEU A 84 6.00 4.57 -7.92
N LYS A 85 5.51 3.70 -8.82
CA LYS A 85 6.02 3.54 -10.20
C LYS A 85 5.90 4.79 -11.07
N SER A 86 4.80 5.53 -10.91
CA SER A 86 4.51 6.67 -11.79
C SER A 86 5.15 7.98 -11.31
N CYS A 87 5.55 8.07 -10.03
CA CYS A 87 5.99 9.31 -9.40
C CYS A 87 7.49 9.32 -9.02
N HIS A 88 8.32 8.44 -9.59
CA HIS A 88 9.75 8.34 -9.26
C HIS A 88 10.55 9.67 -9.36
N GLY A 89 10.16 10.57 -10.27
CA GLY A 89 10.80 11.89 -10.43
C GLY A 89 10.22 13.01 -9.54
N SER A 90 9.30 12.69 -8.62
CA SER A 90 8.63 13.68 -7.78
C SER A 90 9.53 14.14 -6.63
N PRO A 91 9.57 15.45 -6.29
CA PRO A 91 10.30 15.94 -5.11
C PRO A 91 9.81 15.35 -3.78
N SER A 92 8.60 14.79 -3.74
CA SER A 92 7.99 14.19 -2.55
C SER A 92 8.02 12.66 -2.56
N ILE A 93 8.83 12.05 -3.43
CA ILE A 93 8.90 10.59 -3.58
C ILE A 93 9.41 9.90 -2.30
N ASN A 94 10.42 10.48 -1.62
CA ASN A 94 10.98 9.90 -0.41
C ASN A 94 9.94 9.75 0.70
N GLN A 95 9.09 10.76 0.93
CA GLN A 95 8.00 10.66 1.91
C GLN A 95 6.90 9.68 1.46
N PHE A 96 6.70 9.54 0.14
CA PHE A 96 5.78 8.55 -0.38
C PHE A 96 6.30 7.11 -0.21
N ILE A 97 7.62 6.91 -0.32
CA ILE A 97 8.29 5.64 -0.02
C ILE A 97 8.06 5.26 1.44
N GLU A 98 8.11 6.20 2.39
CA GLU A 98 7.75 5.91 3.78
C GLU A 98 6.30 5.40 3.91
N SER A 99 5.37 5.97 3.15
CA SER A 99 3.97 5.49 3.10
C SER A 99 3.87 4.08 2.47
N PHE A 100 4.65 3.81 1.43
CA PHE A 100 4.74 2.48 0.81
C PHE A 100 5.31 1.44 1.78
N LEU A 101 6.43 1.73 2.44
CA LEU A 101 7.03 0.84 3.42
C LEU A 101 6.07 0.61 4.59
N LEU A 102 5.41 1.65 5.09
CA LEU A 102 4.39 1.48 6.14
C LEU A 102 3.24 0.57 5.68
N MET A 103 2.78 0.66 4.43
CA MET A 103 1.80 -0.28 3.87
C MET A 103 2.33 -1.72 3.91
N VAL A 104 3.55 -1.97 3.43
CA VAL A 104 4.17 -3.30 3.43
C VAL A 104 4.26 -3.84 4.86
N GLN A 105 4.65 -3.01 5.81
CA GLN A 105 4.66 -3.36 7.23
C GLN A 105 3.27 -3.78 7.72
N ARG A 106 2.21 -3.01 7.45
CA ARG A 106 0.84 -3.36 7.87
C ARG A 106 0.36 -4.68 7.30
N LEU A 107 0.75 -5.00 6.06
CA LEU A 107 0.41 -6.29 5.45
C LEU A 107 1.14 -7.43 6.16
N LEU A 108 2.43 -7.29 6.46
CA LEU A 108 3.22 -8.30 7.17
C LEU A 108 2.76 -8.53 8.62
N GLU A 109 2.30 -7.48 9.29
CA GLU A 109 1.78 -7.56 10.67
C GLU A 109 0.50 -8.40 10.80
N THR A 110 -0.23 -8.62 9.70
CA THR A 110 -1.46 -9.43 9.72
C THR A 110 -1.17 -10.91 9.98
N ASN A 111 0.05 -11.37 9.69
CA ASN A 111 0.45 -12.78 9.67
C ASN A 111 -0.43 -13.67 8.78
N ASP A 112 -1.24 -13.06 7.90
CA ASP A 112 -2.05 -13.77 6.91
C ASP A 112 -1.16 -14.19 5.73
N PRO A 113 -1.24 -15.45 5.27
CA PRO A 113 -0.40 -15.95 4.18
C PRO A 113 -0.51 -15.15 2.88
N GLN A 114 -1.72 -14.68 2.55
CA GLN A 114 -1.96 -13.92 1.32
C GLN A 114 -1.37 -12.52 1.43
N MET A 115 -1.53 -11.86 2.58
CA MET A 115 -0.96 -10.55 2.84
C MET A 115 0.57 -10.60 2.95
N GLU A 116 1.13 -11.60 3.63
CA GLU A 116 2.58 -11.77 3.75
C GLU A 116 3.23 -11.99 2.38
N LYS A 117 2.62 -12.83 1.53
CA LYS A 117 3.09 -13.04 0.16
C LYS A 117 3.02 -11.76 -0.66
N LEU A 118 1.89 -11.06 -0.62
CA LEU A 118 1.70 -9.79 -1.34
C LEU A 118 2.73 -8.73 -0.91
N ALA A 119 2.93 -8.58 0.40
CA ALA A 119 3.91 -7.66 0.97
C ALA A 119 5.34 -8.00 0.53
N THR A 120 5.71 -9.27 0.58
CA THR A 120 7.04 -9.74 0.16
C THR A 120 7.25 -9.49 -1.34
N ASP A 121 6.25 -9.78 -2.18
CA ASP A 121 6.32 -9.55 -3.63
C ASP A 121 6.47 -8.05 -3.97
N LEU A 122 5.87 -7.15 -3.18
CA LEU A 122 6.04 -5.70 -3.32
C LEU A 122 7.43 -5.25 -2.86
N PHE A 123 7.87 -5.70 -1.68
CA PHE A 123 9.14 -5.31 -1.09
C PHE A 123 10.33 -5.70 -1.98
N VAL A 124 10.35 -6.94 -2.47
CA VAL A 124 11.43 -7.44 -3.36
C VAL A 124 11.45 -6.69 -4.70
N ARG A 125 10.28 -6.30 -5.23
CA ARG A 125 10.24 -5.48 -6.45
C ARG A 125 10.75 -4.07 -6.19
N PHE A 126 10.41 -3.49 -5.04
CA PHE A 126 10.88 -2.17 -4.65
C PHE A 126 12.41 -2.15 -4.49
N SER A 127 12.99 -3.12 -3.80
CA SER A 127 14.42 -3.14 -3.57
C SER A 127 15.26 -3.40 -4.83
N GLY A 128 14.70 -4.08 -5.83
CA GLY A 128 15.34 -4.22 -7.14
C GLY A 128 15.33 -2.96 -8.01
N ILE A 129 14.61 -1.90 -7.62
CA ILE A 129 14.53 -0.62 -8.35
C ILE A 129 15.49 0.42 -7.75
N GLU A 130 15.80 0.35 -6.46
CA GLU A 130 16.63 1.33 -5.76
C GLU A 130 18.04 0.79 -5.46
N GLU A 131 19.01 1.09 -6.33
CA GLU A 131 20.42 0.70 -6.13
C GLU A 131 21.21 1.64 -5.20
N ASP A 132 20.77 2.89 -4.95
CA ASP A 132 21.60 3.90 -4.26
C ASP A 132 20.81 4.91 -3.39
N SER A 133 20.17 4.49 -2.28
CA SER A 133 19.69 5.48 -1.29
C SER A 133 19.78 5.03 0.19
N PRO A 134 20.68 5.64 1.00
CA PRO A 134 20.92 5.22 2.38
C PRO A 134 19.89 5.74 3.41
N SER A 135 18.84 6.45 2.98
CA SER A 135 17.97 7.17 3.93
C SER A 135 16.91 6.30 4.62
N TYR A 136 16.67 5.06 4.16
CA TYR A 136 15.58 4.22 4.66
C TYR A 136 16.00 3.20 5.72
N HIS A 137 17.30 3.08 6.04
CA HIS A 137 17.82 2.02 6.92
C HIS A 137 17.07 1.88 8.26
N ARG A 138 16.62 2.99 8.88
CA ARG A 138 15.83 2.94 10.13
C ARG A 138 14.48 2.24 9.99
N GLN A 139 13.88 2.26 8.81
CA GLN A 139 12.62 1.57 8.53
C GLN A 139 12.83 0.08 8.22
N TYR A 140 14.07 -0.32 7.90
CA TYR A 140 14.43 -1.70 7.58
C TYR A 140 14.58 -2.59 8.80
N ASP A 141 14.80 -2.04 10.00
CA ASP A 141 14.89 -2.82 11.24
C ASP A 141 13.66 -3.73 11.44
N PHE A 142 12.46 -3.20 11.19
CA PHE A 142 11.23 -3.98 11.24
C PHE A 142 11.24 -5.11 10.19
N PHE A 143 11.58 -4.80 8.94
CA PHE A 143 11.56 -5.78 7.84
C PHE A 143 12.57 -6.89 8.05
N ILE A 144 13.80 -6.56 8.46
CA ILE A 144 14.85 -7.53 8.78
C ILE A 144 14.37 -8.45 9.90
N SER A 145 13.83 -7.88 10.98
CA SER A 145 13.31 -8.67 12.11
C SER A 145 12.15 -9.58 11.68
N LYS A 146 11.17 -9.03 10.96
CA LYS A 146 9.97 -9.77 10.53
C LYS A 146 10.31 -10.86 9.52
N PHE A 147 11.13 -10.57 8.50
CA PHE A 147 11.53 -11.58 7.51
C PHE A 147 12.43 -12.66 8.14
N SER A 148 13.33 -12.31 9.06
CA SER A 148 14.08 -13.30 9.85
C SER A 148 13.14 -14.20 10.66
N SER A 149 12.15 -13.62 11.35
CA SER A 149 11.12 -14.41 12.07
C SER A 149 10.35 -15.34 11.14
N MET A 150 10.03 -14.92 9.92
CA MET A 150 9.36 -15.76 8.92
C MET A 150 10.24 -16.94 8.49
N CYS A 151 11.57 -16.76 8.37
CA CYS A 151 12.53 -17.85 8.10
C CYS A 151 12.54 -18.92 9.20
N HIS A 152 12.23 -18.54 10.44
CA HIS A 152 12.18 -19.44 11.59
C HIS A 152 10.78 -19.98 11.92
N ALA A 153 9.76 -19.68 11.10
CA ALA A 153 8.40 -20.17 11.29
C ALA A 153 8.39 -21.70 11.46
N ASN A 154 7.70 -22.22 12.48
CA ASN A 154 7.69 -23.65 12.80
C ASN A 154 6.29 -24.21 13.08
N ARG A 155 5.25 -23.39 12.92
CA ARG A 155 3.84 -23.72 13.18
C ARG A 155 2.95 -23.15 12.09
N GLY A 156 1.86 -23.86 11.78
CA GLY A 156 0.87 -23.48 10.75
C GLY A 156 0.99 -24.27 9.45
N ASP A 157 -0.06 -24.24 8.64
CA ASP A 157 -0.17 -25.05 7.42
C ASP A 157 0.69 -24.52 6.26
N TYR A 158 1.21 -23.30 6.38
CA TYR A 158 1.92 -22.57 5.33
C TYR A 158 3.39 -22.27 5.67
N VAL A 159 3.97 -22.97 6.65
CA VAL A 159 5.36 -22.76 7.12
C VAL A 159 6.37 -22.75 5.97
N ARG A 160 6.27 -23.68 5.00
CA ARG A 160 7.20 -23.69 3.85
C ARG A 160 7.12 -22.39 3.05
N SER A 161 5.91 -21.88 2.79
CA SER A 161 5.72 -20.61 2.07
C SER A 161 6.19 -19.43 2.91
N GLN A 162 5.95 -19.44 4.22
CA GLN A 162 6.36 -18.35 5.11
C GLN A 162 7.88 -18.24 5.15
N ARG A 163 8.59 -19.36 5.31
CA ARG A 163 10.06 -19.40 5.27
C ARG A 163 10.60 -18.93 3.91
N PHE A 164 9.99 -19.38 2.81
CA PHE A 164 10.38 -18.95 1.48
C PHE A 164 10.20 -17.43 1.28
N ASN A 165 9.08 -16.87 1.74
CA ASN A 165 8.85 -15.43 1.69
C ASN A 165 9.84 -14.66 2.58
N GLY A 166 10.15 -15.18 3.78
CA GLY A 166 11.19 -14.61 4.65
C GLY A 166 12.56 -14.52 3.95
N LEU A 167 12.99 -15.61 3.31
CA LEU A 167 14.27 -15.63 2.57
C LEU A 167 14.27 -14.64 1.40
N ARG A 168 13.15 -14.53 0.68
CA ARG A 168 13.01 -13.54 -0.40
C ARG A 168 13.07 -12.12 0.12
N GLY A 169 12.38 -11.84 1.23
CA GLY A 169 12.38 -10.52 1.84
C GLY A 169 13.74 -10.09 2.38
N LEU A 170 14.56 -11.02 2.90
CA LEU A 170 15.94 -10.72 3.34
C LEU A 170 16.93 -10.51 2.19
N ARG A 171 16.67 -11.11 1.02
CA ARG A 171 17.48 -10.89 -0.18
C ARG A 171 17.15 -9.54 -0.84
N GLY A 172 15.90 -9.11 -0.70
CA GLY A 172 15.43 -7.83 -1.21
C GLY A 172 16.08 -6.70 -0.43
#